data_AF-A0A950MQH2-F1
#
_entry.id   AF-A0A950MQH2-F1
#
_cell.length_a   1.000
_cell.length_b   1.000
_cell.length_c   1.000
_cell.angle_alpha   90.00
_cell.angle_beta   90.00
_cell.angle_gamma   90.00
#
_symmetry.space_group_name_H-M   'P 1'
#
loop_
_entity.id
_entity.type
_entity.pdbx_description
1 polymer ?
#
loop_
_entity_poly.entity_id
_entity_poly.type
_entity_poly.pdbx_seq_one_letter_code
_entity_poly.pdbx_strand_id
1 'polypeptide(L)'
;MLPLLVPLGEPCLIDAAALFEHLRTSRRLFRTIALSRSAQPVVQASFESYVRQMLFKRNGRVVSELEASIVPHFISSTLQTLVTWWMQDGMRRSSREMQKIFATLAGRGASALWNEGKPE
;
A
#
# COMPACT_ATOMS: atom_id res chain seq x y z
N MET A 1 -13.80 11.23 2.48
CA MET A 1 -12.75 10.21 2.66
C MET A 1 -12.19 9.90 1.27
N LEU A 2 -11.00 10.41 0.91
CA LEU A 2 -10.48 10.36 -0.46
C LEU A 2 -10.01 8.93 -0.83
N PRO A 3 -10.40 8.39 -2.00
CA PRO A 3 -9.98 7.07 -2.45
C PRO A 3 -8.57 7.20 -3.04
N LEU A 4 -7.55 7.08 -2.20
CA LEU A 4 -6.14 7.26 -2.62
C LEU A 4 -5.48 5.96 -3.11
N LEU A 5 -6.16 4.82 -2.99
CA LEU A 5 -5.76 3.56 -3.59
C LEU A 5 -6.85 3.10 -4.57
N VAL A 6 -6.47 2.66 -5.76
CA VAL A 6 -7.39 2.11 -6.78
C VAL A 6 -6.99 0.67 -7.09
N PRO A 7 -7.91 -0.30 -7.22
CA PRO A 7 -7.55 -1.65 -7.64
C PRO A 7 -6.91 -1.63 -9.04
N LEU A 8 -5.74 -2.27 -9.20
CA LEU A 8 -5.10 -2.48 -10.51
C LEU A 8 -5.20 -3.94 -10.94
N GLY A 9 -5.14 -4.17 -12.25
CA GLY A 9 -4.88 -5.49 -12.84
C GLY A 9 -3.45 -5.97 -12.58
N GLU A 10 -3.14 -7.19 -12.99
CA GLU A 10 -1.76 -7.69 -12.89
C GLU A 10 -0.76 -6.76 -13.60
N PRO A 11 0.45 -6.54 -13.04
CA PRO A 11 1.04 -7.28 -11.92
C PRO A 11 0.91 -6.59 -10.55
N CYS A 12 0.06 -5.57 -10.38
CA CYS A 12 -0.03 -4.85 -9.11
C CYS A 12 -1.47 -4.85 -8.60
N LEU A 13 -1.71 -5.33 -7.38
CA LEU A 13 -3.08 -5.37 -6.84
C LEU A 13 -3.63 -3.97 -6.55
N ILE A 14 -2.77 -2.96 -6.41
CA ILE A 14 -3.09 -1.63 -5.92
C ILE A 14 -2.34 -0.53 -6.68
N ASP A 15 -3.07 0.45 -7.20
CA ASP A 15 -2.52 1.76 -7.59
C ASP A 15 -2.37 2.64 -6.34
N ALA A 16 -1.13 2.96 -5.98
CA ALA A 16 -0.81 3.90 -4.91
C ALA A 16 -0.34 5.27 -5.43
N ALA A 17 -0.43 5.55 -6.73
CA ALA A 17 0.01 6.82 -7.30
C ALA A 17 -0.71 8.02 -6.69
N ALA A 18 -2.02 7.92 -6.46
CA ALA A 18 -2.80 8.99 -5.82
C ALA A 18 -2.39 9.21 -4.36
N LEU A 19 -2.11 8.14 -3.61
CA LEU A 19 -1.53 8.22 -2.27
C LEU A 19 -0.18 8.94 -2.30
N PHE A 20 0.73 8.55 -3.19
CA PHE A 20 2.03 9.21 -3.31
C PHE A 20 1.89 10.69 -3.66
N GLU A 21 0.96 11.05 -4.55
CA GLU A 21 0.70 12.44 -4.93
C GLU A 21 0.13 13.25 -3.75
N HIS A 22 -0.77 12.66 -2.97
CA HIS A 22 -1.30 13.29 -1.77
C HIS A 22 -0.21 13.54 -0.72
N LEU A 23 0.67 12.57 -0.50
CA LEU A 23 1.80 12.70 0.43
C LEU A 23 2.78 13.77 -0.03
N ARG A 24 3.04 13.86 -1.35
CA ARG A 24 3.92 14.86 -1.96
C ARG A 24 3.40 16.28 -1.75
N THR A 25 2.11 16.51 -2.01
CA THR A 25 1.45 17.82 -1.85
C THR A 25 1.30 18.21 -0.38
N SER A 26 1.20 17.24 0.54
CA SER A 26 1.02 17.46 1.98
C SER A 26 2.28 17.15 2.82
N ARG A 27 3.48 17.22 2.20
CA ARG A 27 4.75 16.73 2.74
C ARG A 27 5.05 17.16 4.18
N ARG A 28 4.78 18.41 4.55
CA ARG A 28 5.13 18.95 5.88
C ARG A 28 4.37 18.25 7.01
N LEU A 29 3.09 17.95 6.80
CA LEU A 29 2.24 17.28 7.79
C LEU A 29 2.67 15.82 7.95
N PHE A 30 2.81 15.12 6.82
CA PHE A 30 3.13 13.69 6.85
C PHE A 30 4.55 13.39 7.29
N ARG A 31 5.51 14.31 7.08
CA ARG A 31 6.89 14.12 7.56
C ARG A 31 6.95 13.98 9.07
N THR A 32 6.19 14.79 9.82
CA THR A 32 6.14 14.70 11.28
C THR A 32 5.52 13.37 11.73
N ILE A 33 4.49 12.92 11.02
CA ILE A 33 3.77 11.69 11.34
C ILE A 33 4.60 10.44 10.99
N ALA A 34 5.10 10.35 9.77
CA ALA A 34 5.82 9.16 9.28
C ALA A 34 7.18 8.96 9.97
N LEU A 35 7.84 10.05 10.40
CA LEU A 35 9.10 9.98 11.14
C LEU A 35 8.88 9.82 12.65
N SER A 36 7.65 9.97 13.15
CA SER A 36 7.34 9.75 14.55
C SER A 36 7.23 8.25 14.85
N ARG A 37 8.09 7.76 15.75
CA ARG A 37 8.03 6.37 16.24
C ARG A 37 6.71 6.04 16.91
N SER A 38 6.05 7.00 17.55
CA SER A 38 4.77 6.78 18.21
C SER A 38 3.59 6.72 17.23
N ALA A 39 3.72 7.34 16.05
CA ALA A 39 2.67 7.33 15.04
C ALA A 39 2.80 6.15 14.05
N GLN A 40 3.98 5.53 13.94
CA GLN A 40 4.20 4.39 13.03
C GLN A 40 3.18 3.26 13.17
N PRO A 41 2.82 2.77 14.39
CA PRO A 41 1.82 1.73 14.53
C PRO A 41 0.43 2.15 14.00
N VAL A 42 0.07 3.42 14.20
CA VAL A 42 -1.22 3.97 13.75
C VAL A 42 -1.26 4.11 12.23
N VAL A 43 -0.18 4.57 11.61
CA VAL A 43 -0.08 4.68 10.14
C VAL A 43 -0.10 3.28 9.51
N GLN A 44 0.64 2.34 10.07
CA GLN A 44 0.65 0.95 9.62
C GLN A 44 -0.76 0.34 9.69
N ALA A 45 -1.44 0.46 10.83
CA ALA A 45 -2.80 -0.03 11.01
C ALA A 45 -3.78 0.63 10.04
N SER A 46 -3.60 1.92 9.75
CA SER A 46 -4.42 2.67 8.79
C SER A 46 -4.23 2.16 7.36
N PHE A 47 -2.98 1.95 6.92
CA PHE A 47 -2.70 1.35 5.62
C PHE A 47 -3.25 -0.07 5.53
N GLU A 48 -3.03 -0.90 6.55
CA GLU A 48 -3.52 -2.27 6.54
C GLU A 48 -5.05 -2.34 6.48
N SER A 49 -5.74 -1.54 7.29
CA SER A 49 -7.22 -1.43 7.26
C SER A 49 -7.73 -1.01 5.88
N TYR A 50 -7.08 -0.02 5.26
CA TYR A 50 -7.50 0.46 3.95
C TYR A 50 -7.24 -0.58 2.84
N VAL A 51 -6.11 -1.28 2.89
CA VAL A 51 -5.79 -2.38 1.97
C VAL A 51 -6.79 -3.53 2.12
N ARG A 52 -7.14 -3.92 3.37
CA ARG A 52 -8.18 -4.94 3.63
C ARG A 52 -9.51 -4.56 2.97
N GLN A 53 -9.94 -3.32 3.15
CA GLN A 53 -11.19 -2.83 2.55
C GLN A 53 -11.15 -2.85 1.01
N MET A 54 -10.03 -2.45 0.42
CA MET A 54 -9.81 -2.47 -1.02
C MET A 54 -9.89 -3.89 -1.60
N LEU A 55 -9.20 -4.83 -0.98
CA LEU A 55 -9.17 -6.24 -1.40
C LEU A 55 -10.54 -6.90 -1.23
N PHE A 56 -11.24 -6.61 -0.12
CA PHE A 56 -12.61 -7.08 0.11
C PHE A 56 -13.57 -6.58 -0.98
N LYS A 57 -13.52 -5.27 -1.32
CA LYS A 57 -14.35 -4.69 -2.38
C LYS A 57 -14.08 -5.30 -3.75
N ARG A 58 -12.85 -5.74 -4.02
CA ARG A 58 -12.46 -6.32 -5.31
C ARG A 58 -13.05 -7.72 -5.54
N ASN A 59 -13.04 -8.57 -4.52
CA ASN A 59 -13.43 -9.99 -4.68
C ASN A 59 -14.81 -10.31 -4.08
N GLY A 60 -15.42 -9.42 -3.30
CA GLY A 60 -16.71 -9.66 -2.64
C GLY A 60 -16.70 -10.76 -1.57
N ARG A 61 -15.57 -11.47 -1.39
CA ARG A 61 -15.34 -12.51 -0.41
C ARG A 61 -13.87 -12.57 0.01
N VAL A 62 -13.63 -13.07 1.21
CA VAL A 62 -12.30 -13.48 1.68
C VAL A 62 -11.98 -14.81 0.98
N VAL A 63 -10.88 -14.85 0.22
CA VAL A 63 -10.50 -16.00 -0.60
C VAL A 63 -9.91 -17.13 0.27
N SER A 64 -9.15 -16.78 1.31
CA SER A 64 -8.72 -17.65 2.41
C SER A 64 -8.32 -16.84 3.66
N GLU A 65 -8.29 -17.46 4.85
CA GLU A 65 -7.82 -16.80 6.09
C GLU A 65 -6.35 -16.35 5.99
N LEU A 66 -5.53 -17.13 5.29
CA LEU A 66 -4.13 -16.80 5.05
C LEU A 66 -4.01 -15.55 4.18
N GLU A 67 -4.73 -15.47 3.07
CA GLU A 67 -4.75 -14.28 2.19
C GLU A 67 -5.33 -13.06 2.90
N ALA A 68 -6.35 -13.26 3.74
CA ALA A 68 -6.92 -12.20 4.56
C ALA A 68 -5.90 -11.63 5.56
N SER A 69 -4.95 -12.45 6.00
CA SER A 69 -3.93 -12.10 6.98
C SER A 69 -2.69 -11.49 6.32
N ILE A 70 -2.05 -12.24 5.43
CA ILE A 70 -0.68 -11.98 4.98
C ILE A 70 -0.62 -10.89 3.91
N VAL A 71 -1.57 -10.87 2.96
CA VAL A 71 -1.54 -9.96 1.81
C VAL A 71 -1.72 -8.50 2.24
N PRO A 72 -2.71 -8.14 3.08
CA PRO A 72 -2.83 -6.77 3.56
C PRO A 72 -1.63 -6.32 4.39
N HIS A 73 -1.09 -7.21 5.22
CA HIS A 73 0.06 -6.92 6.05
C HIS A 73 1.32 -6.66 5.21
N PHE A 74 1.57 -7.50 4.21
CA PHE A 74 2.71 -7.36 3.31
C PHE A 74 2.65 -6.06 2.49
N ILE A 75 1.49 -5.77 1.89
CA ILE A 75 1.25 -4.57 1.11
C ILE A 75 1.43 -3.31 1.97
N SER A 76 0.78 -3.27 3.13
CA SER A 76 0.83 -2.09 4.02
C SER A 76 2.24 -1.84 4.56
N SER A 77 2.97 -2.89 4.93
CA SER A 77 4.36 -2.79 5.35
C SER A 77 5.26 -2.26 4.23
N THR A 78 5.05 -2.73 2.99
CA THR A 78 5.80 -2.23 1.84
C THR A 78 5.52 -0.75 1.58
N LEU A 79 4.26 -0.32 1.66
CA LEU A 79 3.88 1.09 1.56
C LEU A 79 4.55 1.92 2.66
N GLN A 80 4.50 1.47 3.90
CA GLN A 80 5.10 2.16 5.04
C GLN A 80 6.61 2.34 4.87
N THR A 81 7.32 1.28 4.47
CA THR A 81 8.75 1.33 4.20
C THR A 81 9.07 2.33 3.10
N LEU A 82 8.35 2.28 1.97
CA LEU A 82 8.58 3.19 0.85
C LEU A 82 8.28 4.64 1.18
N VAL A 83 7.18 4.91 1.88
CA VAL A 83 6.80 6.26 2.31
C VAL A 83 7.84 6.82 3.26
N THR A 84 8.27 6.04 4.25
CA THR A 84 9.29 6.45 5.22
C THR A 84 10.60 6.80 4.52
N TRP A 85 11.09 5.90 3.65
CA TRP A 85 12.31 6.13 2.89
C TRP A 85 12.20 7.35 1.96
N TRP A 86 11.11 7.46 1.21
CA TRP A 86 10.89 8.57 0.28
C TRP A 86 10.84 9.92 1.01
N MET A 87 10.28 9.95 2.22
CA MET A 87 10.29 11.15 3.07
C MET A 87 11.69 11.51 3.57
N GLN A 88 12.50 10.52 3.95
CA GLN A 88 13.89 10.72 4.37
C GLN A 88 14.76 11.26 3.23
N ASP A 89 14.58 10.76 2.00
CA ASP A 89 15.24 11.26 0.78
C ASP A 89 14.72 12.64 0.33
N GLY A 90 13.68 13.16 1.00
CA GLY A 90 13.11 14.46 0.72
C GLY A 90 12.16 14.51 -0.46
N MET A 91 11.54 13.37 -0.77
CA MET A 91 10.52 13.20 -1.81
C MET A 91 10.95 13.64 -3.21
N ARG A 92 12.19 13.32 -3.60
CA ARG A 92 12.79 13.76 -4.88
C ARG A 92 12.18 13.08 -6.11
N ARG A 93 11.75 11.83 -5.96
CA ARG A 93 11.09 11.05 -7.03
C ARG A 93 9.64 11.48 -7.20
N SER A 94 9.13 11.38 -8.41
CA SER A 94 7.72 11.59 -8.74
C SER A 94 6.83 10.46 -8.20
N SER A 95 5.54 10.75 -8.04
CA SER A 95 4.52 9.79 -7.60
C SER A 95 4.44 8.56 -8.53
N ARG A 96 4.68 8.75 -9.83
CA ARG A 96 4.70 7.66 -10.83
C ARG A 96 5.93 6.76 -10.68
N GLU A 97 7.09 7.31 -10.36
CA GLU A 97 8.29 6.52 -10.07
C GLU A 97 8.11 5.71 -8.79
N MET A 98 7.50 6.30 -7.76
CA MET A 98 7.18 5.59 -6.52
C MET A 98 6.19 4.44 -6.76
N GLN A 99 5.17 4.64 -7.61
CA GLN A 99 4.27 3.55 -8.00
C GLN A 99 4.99 2.41 -8.71
N LYS A 100 5.97 2.71 -9.59
CA LYS A 100 6.77 1.67 -10.25
C LYS A 100 7.61 0.87 -9.25
N ILE A 101 8.24 1.54 -8.29
CA ILE A 101 9.02 0.87 -7.24
C ILE A 101 8.10 -0.01 -6.39
N PHE A 102 6.95 0.51 -5.97
CA PHE A 102 5.96 -0.26 -5.22
C PHE A 102 5.47 -1.49 -5.98
N ALA A 103 5.13 -1.35 -7.26
CA ALA A 103 4.72 -2.47 -8.10
C ALA A 103 5.83 -3.52 -8.26
N THR A 104 7.09 -3.09 -8.26
CA THR A 104 8.25 -4.01 -8.34
C THR A 104 8.41 -4.82 -7.05
N LEU A 105 8.28 -4.16 -5.89
CA LEU A 105 8.48 -4.79 -4.58
C LEU A 105 7.29 -5.65 -4.13
N ALA A 106 6.07 -5.10 -4.23
CA ALA A 106 4.87 -5.75 -3.71
C ALA A 106 4.04 -6.41 -4.80
N GLY A 107 4.12 -5.96 -6.06
CA GLY A 107 3.18 -6.37 -7.10
C GLY A 107 3.19 -7.87 -7.35
N ARG A 108 4.34 -8.45 -7.70
CA ARG A 108 4.44 -9.88 -8.03
C ARG A 108 4.20 -10.78 -6.82
N GLY A 109 4.80 -10.47 -5.67
CA GLY A 109 4.66 -11.27 -4.45
C GLY A 109 3.23 -11.27 -3.91
N ALA A 110 2.59 -10.09 -3.85
CA ALA A 110 1.21 -10.00 -3.41
C ALA A 110 0.24 -10.65 -4.40
N SER A 111 0.46 -10.49 -5.72
CA SER A 111 -0.40 -11.12 -6.73
C SER A 111 -0.30 -12.65 -6.73
N ALA A 112 0.90 -13.21 -6.52
CA ALA A 112 1.08 -14.65 -6.39
C ALA A 112 0.32 -15.20 -5.17
N LEU A 113 0.54 -14.61 -4.00
CA LEU A 113 -0.15 -15.00 -2.76
C LEU A 113 -1.67 -14.84 -2.85
N TRP A 114 -2.16 -13.86 -3.62
CA TRP A 114 -3.58 -13.57 -3.81
C TRP A 114 -4.27 -14.46 -4.86
N ASN A 115 -3.50 -15.08 -5.75
CA ASN A 115 -4.03 -15.97 -6.78
C ASN A 115 -3.93 -17.45 -6.39
N GLU A 116 -3.06 -17.82 -5.44
CA GLU A 116 -2.96 -19.19 -4.90
C GLU A 116 -4.26 -19.67 -4.21
N GLY A 117 -5.13 -18.77 -3.73
CA GLY A 117 -6.41 -19.14 -3.12
C GLY A 117 -7.60 -19.28 -4.08
N LYS A 118 -7.44 -19.08 -5.40
CA LYS A 118 -8.53 -19.32 -6.35
C LYS A 118 -8.64 -20.83 -6.63
N PRO A 119 -9.77 -21.49 -6.30
CA PRO A 119 -10.01 -22.83 -6.81
C PRO A 119 -10.11 -22.77 -8.35
N GLU A 120 -9.54 -23.76 -9.02
CA GLU A 120 -9.64 -23.98 -10.46
C GLU A 120 -11.10 -23.99 -10.95
#